data_AF-A0A7W2TE71-F1
#
_entry.id   AF-A0A7W2TE71-F1
#
_cell.length_a   1.000
_cell.length_b   1.000
_cell.length_c   1.000
_cell.angle_alpha   90.00
_cell.angle_beta   90.00
_cell.angle_gamma   90.00
#
_symmetry.space_group_name_H-M   'P 1'
#
loop_
_entity.id
_entity.type
_entity.pdbx_description
1 polymer ?
#
loop_
_entity_poly.entity_id
_entity_poly.type
_entity_poly.pdbx_seq_one_letter_code
_entity_poly.pdbx_strand_id
1 'polypeptide(L)'
;MKTTLALLTPLLITLLVSNPVSAFESDTALKVAVVKDARGTQDIVKGNFNKSIKKLTKRHQDESSYNSHMSLCVAYLQADNAEQSELACTAAIDSIEAMNLNNTIGLYLKSLSYSNRGISRYKNNDISGALADLNQAILIDENTITLGNLKIIKQKAYRLASLSETSPLIAD
;
A
#
# COMPACT_ATOMS: atom_id res chain seq x y z
N MET A 1 -64.26 -5.09 -53.47
CA MET A 1 -63.98 -3.84 -52.72
C MET A 1 -63.37 -4.22 -51.38
N LYS A 2 -62.31 -3.51 -50.97
CA LYS A 2 -61.32 -3.89 -49.97
C LYS A 2 -61.88 -3.90 -48.53
N THR A 3 -61.58 -4.97 -47.80
CA THR A 3 -61.64 -5.08 -46.34
C THR A 3 -60.45 -4.35 -45.72
N THR A 4 -60.70 -3.35 -44.88
CA THR A 4 -59.65 -2.70 -44.06
C THR A 4 -59.50 -3.46 -42.74
N LEU A 5 -58.36 -4.15 -42.62
CA LEU A 5 -57.90 -4.85 -41.42
C LEU A 5 -57.27 -3.82 -40.48
N ALA A 6 -57.83 -3.65 -39.27
CA ALA A 6 -57.25 -2.81 -38.23
C ALA A 6 -56.06 -3.55 -37.59
N LEU A 7 -54.85 -3.04 -37.80
CA LEU A 7 -53.64 -3.52 -37.14
C LEU A 7 -53.54 -2.87 -35.75
N LEU A 8 -53.81 -3.65 -34.69
CA LEU A 8 -53.37 -3.34 -33.34
C LEU A 8 -51.87 -3.64 -33.23
N THR A 9 -51.05 -2.61 -33.11
CA THR A 9 -49.63 -2.74 -32.74
C THR A 9 -49.50 -2.88 -31.21
N PRO A 10 -48.86 -3.92 -30.68
CA PRO A 10 -48.56 -4.00 -29.25
C PRO A 10 -47.38 -3.05 -28.95
N LEU A 11 -47.62 -2.07 -28.09
CA LEU A 11 -46.57 -1.19 -27.56
C LEU A 11 -45.74 -2.01 -26.56
N LEU A 12 -44.62 -2.57 -27.01
CA LEU A 12 -43.67 -3.27 -26.14
C LEU A 12 -42.89 -2.22 -25.34
N ILE A 13 -43.34 -1.92 -24.12
CA ILE A 13 -42.62 -1.06 -23.19
C ILE A 13 -41.47 -1.88 -22.59
N THR A 14 -40.30 -1.82 -23.19
CA THR A 14 -39.05 -2.31 -22.57
C THR A 14 -38.61 -1.30 -21.51
N LEU A 15 -38.93 -1.60 -20.25
CA LEU A 15 -38.41 -0.86 -19.11
C LEU A 15 -36.93 -1.25 -18.90
N LEU A 16 -36.02 -0.56 -19.58
CA LEU A 16 -34.58 -0.62 -19.27
C LEU A 16 -34.36 0.07 -17.92
N VAL A 17 -34.34 -0.71 -16.84
CA VAL A 17 -33.88 -0.22 -15.53
C VAL A 17 -32.36 -0.09 -15.61
N SER A 18 -31.88 1.03 -16.16
CA SER A 18 -30.48 1.42 -16.06
C SER A 18 -30.21 1.83 -14.61
N ASN A 19 -29.99 0.86 -13.73
CA ASN A 19 -29.42 1.15 -12.43
C ASN A 19 -28.01 1.69 -12.66
N PRO A 20 -27.68 2.93 -12.26
CA PRO A 20 -26.29 3.34 -12.23
C PRO A 20 -25.62 2.48 -11.16
N VAL A 21 -24.78 1.54 -11.59
CA VAL A 21 -23.80 0.93 -10.69
C VAL A 21 -22.83 2.05 -10.34
N SER A 22 -23.10 2.74 -9.25
CA SER A 22 -22.11 3.59 -8.62
C SER A 22 -20.97 2.69 -8.16
N ALA A 23 -19.88 2.66 -8.93
CA ALA A 23 -18.66 2.01 -8.49
C ALA A 23 -18.14 2.78 -7.28
N PHE A 24 -18.36 2.26 -6.07
CA PHE A 24 -17.69 2.75 -4.89
C PHE A 24 -16.20 2.40 -5.02
N GLU A 25 -15.36 3.41 -5.21
CA GLU A 25 -13.90 3.26 -5.11
C GLU A 25 -13.57 3.01 -3.63
N SER A 26 -13.54 1.73 -3.25
CA SER A 26 -12.93 1.32 -1.99
C SER A 26 -11.48 1.80 -1.99
N ASP A 27 -11.08 2.65 -1.04
CA ASP A 27 -9.68 3.04 -0.80
C ASP A 27 -8.84 1.78 -0.54
N THR A 28 -8.28 1.21 -1.59
CA THR A 28 -7.46 -0.02 -1.58
C THR A 28 -5.97 0.29 -1.65
N ALA A 29 -5.60 1.58 -1.60
CA ALA A 29 -4.23 2.02 -1.68
C ALA A 29 -3.55 1.85 -0.32
N LEU A 30 -2.34 1.30 -0.34
CA LEU A 30 -1.51 1.18 0.86
C LEU A 30 -1.02 2.56 1.28
N LYS A 31 -1.16 2.87 2.57
CA LYS A 31 -0.79 4.16 3.17
C LYS A 31 0.65 4.08 3.66
N VAL A 32 1.54 4.80 2.97
CA VAL A 32 2.96 4.88 3.31
C VAL A 32 3.17 6.04 4.28
N ALA A 33 3.74 5.76 5.45
CA ALA A 33 4.05 6.81 6.42
C ALA A 33 5.33 7.55 6.03
N VAL A 34 5.30 8.88 6.08
CA VAL A 34 6.40 9.77 5.69
C VAL A 34 6.76 10.68 6.86
N VAL A 35 8.05 10.80 7.17
CA VAL A 35 8.55 11.74 8.18
C VAL A 35 8.49 13.16 7.63
N LYS A 36 7.74 14.03 8.31
CA LYS A 36 7.67 15.46 7.96
C LYS A 36 9.00 16.15 8.26
N ASP A 37 9.32 17.16 7.46
CA ASP A 37 10.50 18.02 7.62
C ASP A 37 11.86 17.29 7.69
N ALA A 38 11.90 16.03 7.29
CA ALA A 38 13.13 15.26 7.13
C ALA A 38 13.83 15.58 5.80
N ARG A 39 15.14 15.32 5.79
CA ARG A 39 15.95 15.39 4.57
C ARG A 39 15.33 14.49 3.49
N GLY A 40 15.25 14.98 2.27
CA GLY A 40 14.68 14.23 1.14
C GLY A 40 13.15 14.27 1.05
N THR A 41 12.41 14.51 2.15
CA THR A 41 10.93 14.52 2.15
C THR A 41 10.33 15.47 1.12
N GLN A 42 10.88 16.66 0.93
CA GLN A 42 10.39 17.60 -0.09
C GLN A 42 10.50 17.05 -1.52
N ASP A 43 11.55 16.28 -1.82
CA ASP A 43 11.69 15.65 -3.13
C ASP A 43 10.72 14.47 -3.26
N ILE A 44 10.51 13.68 -2.20
CA ILE A 44 9.53 12.59 -2.16
C ILE A 44 8.12 13.11 -2.43
N VAL A 45 7.68 14.16 -1.72
CA VAL A 45 6.34 14.75 -1.88
C VAL A 45 6.13 15.29 -3.30
N LYS A 46 7.19 15.72 -3.98
CA LYS A 46 7.15 16.19 -5.37
C LYS A 46 7.27 15.07 -6.41
N GLY A 47 7.35 13.80 -6.00
CA GLY A 47 7.56 12.66 -6.90
C GLY A 47 9.00 12.50 -7.40
N ASN A 48 9.95 13.28 -6.89
CA ASN A 48 11.34 13.28 -7.31
C ASN A 48 12.17 12.22 -6.55
N PHE A 49 11.75 10.95 -6.61
CA PHE A 49 12.31 9.88 -5.78
C PHE A 49 13.81 9.66 -6.00
N ASN A 50 14.26 9.57 -7.26
CA ASN A 50 15.68 9.40 -7.59
C ASN A 50 16.56 10.55 -7.08
N LYS A 51 16.03 11.79 -7.10
CA LYS A 51 16.72 12.95 -6.54
C LYS A 51 16.79 12.87 -5.02
N SER A 52 15.72 12.42 -4.37
CA SER A 52 15.69 12.15 -2.92
C SER A 52 16.74 11.09 -2.55
N ILE A 53 16.73 9.94 -3.23
CA ILE A 53 17.68 8.83 -3.02
C ILE A 53 19.11 9.35 -3.16
N LYS A 54 19.44 10.01 -4.29
CA LYS A 54 20.79 10.59 -4.49
C LYS A 54 21.18 11.60 -3.42
N LYS A 55 20.23 12.35 -2.86
CA LYS A 55 20.48 13.31 -1.78
C LYS A 55 20.74 12.61 -0.45
N LEU A 56 20.05 11.50 -0.19
CA LEU A 56 20.10 10.75 1.06
C LEU A 56 21.28 9.76 1.13
N THR A 57 21.73 9.21 0.00
CA THR A 57 22.87 8.26 -0.04
C THR A 57 24.25 8.93 -0.14
N LYS A 58 24.33 10.26 -0.19
CA LYS A 58 25.60 10.97 -0.08
C LYS A 58 26.08 10.91 1.38
N ARG A 59 27.33 10.46 1.60
CA ARG A 59 27.95 10.39 2.94
C ARG A 59 27.84 11.71 3.69
N HIS A 60 27.20 11.69 4.85
CA HIS A 60 27.06 12.81 5.77
C HIS A 60 26.91 12.32 7.23
N GLN A 61 27.15 13.19 8.21
CA GLN A 61 27.00 12.88 9.64
C GLN A 61 25.58 12.44 10.06
N ASP A 62 24.56 12.77 9.27
CA ASP A 62 23.14 12.45 9.51
C ASP A 62 22.68 11.14 8.85
N GLU A 63 23.57 10.40 8.18
CA GLU A 63 23.27 9.18 7.41
C GLU A 63 22.60 8.10 8.28
N SER A 64 23.02 7.96 9.54
CA SER A 64 22.53 6.94 10.47
C SER A 64 21.30 7.35 11.30
N SER A 65 20.68 8.50 11.00
CA SER A 65 19.48 8.95 11.70
C SER A 65 18.25 8.16 11.26
N TYR A 66 17.34 7.90 12.20
CA TYR A 66 15.99 7.39 11.92
C TYR A 66 15.31 8.14 10.76
N ASN A 67 15.38 9.48 10.75
CA ASN A 67 14.73 10.30 9.73
C ASN A 67 15.30 10.03 8.33
N SER A 68 16.61 9.83 8.22
CA SER A 68 17.30 9.55 6.96
C SER A 68 16.95 8.16 6.45
N HIS A 69 17.00 7.14 7.31
CA HIS A 69 16.62 5.77 6.96
C HIS A 69 15.15 5.66 6.57
N MET A 70 14.25 6.29 7.32
CA MET A 70 12.83 6.31 7.02
C MET A 70 12.53 7.06 5.71
N SER A 71 13.24 8.16 5.43
CA SER A 71 13.11 8.86 4.14
C SER A 71 13.64 8.03 2.97
N LEU A 72 14.72 7.26 3.15
CA LEU A 72 15.22 6.32 2.14
C LEU A 72 14.24 5.19 1.88
N CYS A 73 13.70 4.58 2.94
CA CYS A 73 12.65 3.56 2.87
C CYS A 73 11.49 4.04 1.97
N VAL A 74 10.92 5.22 2.28
CA VAL A 74 9.83 5.77 1.45
C VAL A 74 10.28 6.07 0.03
N ALA A 75 11.45 6.68 -0.16
CA ALA A 75 11.92 7.05 -1.49
C ALA A 75 12.13 5.82 -2.39
N TYR A 76 12.69 4.73 -1.86
CA TYR A 76 12.83 3.47 -2.59
C TYR A 76 11.49 2.80 -2.84
N LEU A 77 10.58 2.81 -1.87
CA LEU A 77 9.24 2.25 -2.02
C LEU A 77 8.46 2.90 -3.18
N GLN A 78 8.55 4.24 -3.26
CA GLN A 78 7.89 5.04 -4.28
C GLN A 78 8.61 4.96 -5.65
N ALA A 79 9.90 4.63 -5.66
CA ALA A 79 10.67 4.32 -6.86
C ALA A 79 10.53 2.86 -7.32
N ASP A 80 9.62 2.11 -6.71
CA ASP A 80 9.37 0.67 -6.97
C ASP A 80 10.61 -0.23 -6.78
N ASN A 81 11.54 0.20 -5.93
CA ASN A 81 12.70 -0.60 -5.53
C ASN A 81 12.43 -1.24 -4.17
N ALA A 82 11.66 -2.33 -4.18
CA ALA A 82 11.16 -2.98 -2.98
C ALA A 82 12.28 -3.54 -2.08
N GLU A 83 13.35 -4.08 -2.68
CA GLU A 83 14.50 -4.63 -1.95
C GLU A 83 15.25 -3.54 -1.17
N GLN A 84 15.62 -2.44 -1.82
CA GLN A 84 16.31 -1.33 -1.14
C GLN A 84 15.39 -0.63 -0.14
N SER A 85 14.09 -0.61 -0.42
CA SER A 85 13.09 -0.14 0.53
C SER A 85 13.12 -0.97 1.81
N GLU A 86 13.03 -2.30 1.71
CA GLU A 86 13.06 -3.19 2.87
C GLU A 86 14.32 -2.99 3.74
N LEU A 87 15.49 -2.89 3.11
CA LEU A 87 16.76 -2.62 3.79
C LEU A 87 16.72 -1.29 4.56
N ALA A 88 16.26 -0.22 3.89
CA ALA A 88 16.19 1.10 4.52
C ALA A 88 15.12 1.18 5.62
N CYS A 89 13.98 0.48 5.48
CA CYS A 89 12.97 0.44 6.54
C CYS A 89 13.48 -0.35 7.76
N THR A 90 14.28 -1.40 7.53
CA THR A 90 14.95 -2.14 8.61
C THR A 90 15.94 -1.24 9.35
N ALA A 91 16.78 -0.50 8.63
CA ALA A 91 17.69 0.47 9.23
C ALA A 91 16.95 1.55 10.05
N ALA A 92 15.73 1.94 9.65
CA ALA A 92 14.90 2.87 10.42
C ALA A 92 14.41 2.24 11.73
N ILE A 93 13.99 0.98 11.71
CA ILE A 93 13.61 0.24 12.93
C ILE A 93 14.81 0.14 13.87
N ASP A 94 15.97 -0.26 13.35
CA ASP A 94 17.21 -0.40 14.13
C ASP A 94 17.63 0.94 14.76
N SER A 95 17.48 2.06 14.04
CA SER A 95 17.72 3.40 14.60
C SER A 95 16.82 3.71 15.80
N ILE A 96 15.53 3.34 15.77
CA ILE A 96 14.62 3.55 16.91
C ILE A 96 15.05 2.71 18.10
N GLU A 97 15.41 1.44 17.86
CA GLU A 97 15.86 0.52 18.91
C GLU A 97 17.15 1.00 19.56
N ALA A 98 18.12 1.47 18.77
CA ALA A 98 19.37 2.03 19.28
C ALA A 98 19.15 3.29 20.14
N MET A 99 18.13 4.09 19.85
CA MET A 99 17.76 5.26 20.66
C MET A 99 17.00 4.91 21.94
N ASN A 100 16.62 3.63 22.15
CA ASN A 100 15.82 3.17 23.30
C ASN A 100 14.52 3.98 23.51
N LEU A 101 13.88 4.42 22.41
CA LEU A 101 12.65 5.22 22.48
C LEU A 101 11.43 4.35 22.80
N ASN A 102 11.20 4.10 24.09
CA ASN A 102 10.05 3.34 24.58
C ASN A 102 8.89 4.23 25.06
N ASN A 103 8.82 5.47 24.57
CA ASN A 103 7.70 6.37 24.81
C ASN A 103 6.66 6.26 23.67
N THR A 104 5.49 6.87 23.85
CA THR A 104 4.40 6.83 22.87
C THR A 104 4.84 7.22 21.45
N ILE A 105 5.69 8.23 21.33
CA ILE A 105 6.18 8.69 20.02
C ILE A 105 7.10 7.62 19.40
N GLY A 106 8.03 7.07 20.16
CA GLY A 106 8.94 6.02 19.69
C GLY A 106 8.21 4.74 19.25
N LEU A 107 7.22 4.29 20.04
CA LEU A 107 6.38 3.14 19.72
C LEU A 107 5.56 3.39 18.45
N TYR A 108 4.96 4.58 18.32
CA TYR A 108 4.23 4.97 17.12
C TYR A 108 5.13 4.98 15.88
N LEU A 109 6.32 5.59 15.96
CA LEU A 109 7.29 5.59 14.87
C LEU A 109 7.74 4.16 14.51
N LYS A 110 7.97 3.30 15.52
CA LYS A 110 8.37 1.91 15.32
C LYS A 110 7.28 1.12 14.59
N SER A 111 6.03 1.26 15.02
CA SER A 111 4.86 0.67 14.36
C SER A 111 4.73 1.11 12.89
N LEU A 112 4.85 2.41 12.60
CA LEU A 112 4.83 2.91 11.22
C LEU A 112 5.99 2.37 10.37
N SER A 113 7.16 2.16 10.98
CA SER A 113 8.35 1.66 10.28
C SER A 113 8.19 0.19 9.91
N TYR A 114 7.64 -0.64 10.79
CA TYR A 114 7.20 -2.01 10.45
C TYR A 114 6.13 -2.00 9.36
N SER A 115 5.14 -1.10 9.42
CA SER A 115 4.11 -1.02 8.38
C SER A 115 4.70 -0.74 7.00
N ASN A 116 5.63 0.22 6.90
CA ASN A 116 6.31 0.54 5.65
C ASN A 116 7.22 -0.60 5.16
N ARG A 117 7.92 -1.31 6.05
CA ARG A 117 8.66 -2.52 5.67
C ARG A 117 7.73 -3.62 5.16
N GLY A 118 6.56 -3.79 5.79
CA GLY A 118 5.54 -4.72 5.34
C GLY A 118 5.02 -4.41 3.93
N ILE A 119 4.83 -3.13 3.59
CA ILE A 119 4.49 -2.72 2.21
C ILE A 119 5.62 -3.05 1.24
N SER A 120 6.88 -2.87 1.65
CA SER A 120 8.07 -3.21 0.84
C SER A 120 8.11 -4.70 0.52
N ARG A 121 7.95 -5.55 1.54
CA ARG A 121 7.89 -7.02 1.39
C ARG A 121 6.73 -7.46 0.51
N TYR A 122 5.55 -6.85 0.69
CA TYR A 122 4.40 -7.12 -0.15
C TYR A 122 4.68 -6.81 -1.63
N LYS A 123 5.31 -5.66 -1.92
CA LYS A 123 5.74 -5.30 -3.27
C LYS A 123 6.81 -6.24 -3.83
N ASN A 124 7.61 -6.86 -2.96
CA ASN A 124 8.59 -7.89 -3.33
C ASN A 124 7.99 -9.31 -3.38
N ASN A 125 6.67 -9.45 -3.40
CA ASN A 125 5.93 -10.72 -3.34
C ASN A 125 6.14 -11.58 -2.08
N ASP A 126 6.81 -11.04 -1.04
CA ASP A 126 6.88 -11.67 0.28
C ASP A 126 5.63 -11.33 1.10
N ILE A 127 4.52 -12.00 0.77
CA ILE A 127 3.22 -11.80 1.43
C ILE A 127 3.29 -12.23 2.90
N SER A 128 4.03 -13.30 3.21
CA SER A 128 4.15 -13.81 4.58
C SER A 128 4.88 -12.82 5.48
N GLY A 129 6.05 -12.33 5.04
CA GLY A 129 6.82 -11.32 5.76
C GLY A 129 6.09 -9.98 5.86
N ALA A 130 5.30 -9.61 4.84
CA ALA A 130 4.45 -8.43 4.91
C ALA A 130 3.39 -8.52 6.02
N LEU A 131 2.70 -9.66 6.11
CA LEU A 131 1.71 -9.90 7.16
C LEU A 131 2.35 -9.96 8.54
N ALA A 132 3.53 -10.58 8.66
CA ALA A 132 4.29 -10.63 9.91
C ALA A 132 4.66 -9.22 10.40
N ASP A 133 5.19 -8.37 9.52
CA ASP A 133 5.53 -6.99 9.86
C ASP A 133 4.30 -6.16 10.27
N LEU A 134 3.17 -6.30 9.58
CA LEU A 134 1.95 -5.55 9.92
C LEU A 134 1.31 -6.03 11.22
N ASN A 135 1.37 -7.33 11.53
CA ASN A 135 0.94 -7.84 12.83
C ASN A 135 1.85 -7.30 13.95
N GLN A 136 3.17 -7.29 13.72
CA GLN A 136 4.12 -6.72 14.68
C GLN A 136 3.87 -5.22 14.90
N ALA A 137 3.57 -4.48 13.82
CA ALA A 137 3.25 -3.05 13.92
C ALA A 137 2.05 -2.80 14.84
N ILE A 138 0.96 -3.56 14.67
CA ILE A 138 -0.26 -3.44 15.50
C ILE A 138 0.01 -3.79 16.97
N LEU A 139 0.85 -4.81 17.23
CA LEU A 139 1.23 -5.16 18.60
C LEU A 139 2.03 -4.06 19.31
N ILE A 140 2.82 -3.29 18.55
CA ILE A 140 3.63 -2.18 19.08
C ILE A 140 2.76 -0.95 19.33
N ASP A 141 1.99 -0.54 18.32
CA ASP A 141 1.06 0.58 18.37
C ASP A 141 -0.01 0.36 17.30
N GLU A 142 -1.23 0.07 17.74
CA GLU A 142 -2.39 -0.05 16.86
C GLU A 142 -2.86 1.35 16.45
N ASN A 143 -2.77 1.64 15.15
CA ASN A 143 -3.27 2.88 14.60
C ASN A 143 -3.94 2.67 13.24
N THR A 144 -4.62 3.71 12.77
CA THR A 144 -5.46 3.64 11.56
C THR A 144 -4.66 3.30 10.30
N ILE A 145 -3.37 3.65 10.23
CA ILE A 145 -2.51 3.35 9.09
C ILE A 145 -2.18 1.85 9.08
N THR A 146 -1.70 1.31 10.20
CA THR A 146 -1.26 -0.08 10.29
C THR A 146 -2.42 -1.07 10.14
N LEU A 147 -3.55 -0.79 10.79
CA LEU A 147 -4.79 -1.55 10.60
C LEU A 147 -5.29 -1.51 9.16
N GLY A 148 -5.30 -0.32 8.53
CA GLY A 148 -5.72 -0.15 7.15
C GLY A 148 -4.85 -0.97 6.18
N ASN A 149 -3.53 -0.87 6.33
CA ASN A 149 -2.58 -1.62 5.50
C ASN A 149 -2.71 -3.13 5.69
N LEU A 150 -2.87 -3.61 6.93
CA LEU A 150 -3.11 -5.04 7.20
C LEU A 150 -4.37 -5.53 6.50
N LYS A 151 -5.47 -4.79 6.61
CA LYS A 151 -6.74 -5.15 5.97
C LYS A 151 -6.57 -5.27 4.46
N ILE A 152 -5.93 -4.29 3.83
CA ILE A 152 -5.70 -4.26 2.38
C ILE A 152 -4.84 -5.46 1.94
N ILE A 153 -3.72 -5.72 2.63
CA ILE A 153 -2.83 -6.84 2.26
C ILE A 153 -3.52 -8.19 2.48
N LYS A 154 -4.29 -8.38 3.56
CA LYS A 154 -5.08 -9.61 3.77
C LYS A 154 -6.10 -9.83 2.65
N GLN A 155 -6.81 -8.79 2.23
CA GLN A 155 -7.78 -8.88 1.13
C GLN A 155 -7.09 -9.23 -0.19
N LYS A 156 -5.97 -8.58 -0.52
CA LYS A 156 -5.20 -8.86 -1.73
C LYS A 156 -4.61 -10.27 -1.71
N ALA A 157 -4.06 -10.72 -0.58
CA ALA A 157 -3.52 -12.07 -0.39
C ALA A 157 -4.60 -13.15 -0.58
N TYR A 158 -5.78 -12.96 0.02
CA TYR A 158 -6.92 -13.88 -0.18
C TYR A 158 -7.35 -13.95 -1.64
N ARG A 159 -7.44 -12.81 -2.33
CA ARG A 159 -7.78 -12.77 -3.76
C ARG A 159 -6.75 -13.52 -4.61
N LEU A 160 -5.46 -13.33 -4.35
CA LEU A 160 -4.38 -14.04 -5.05
C LEU A 160 -4.48 -15.55 -4.86
N ALA A 161 -4.73 -16.02 -3.63
CA ALA A 161 -4.94 -17.43 -3.35
C ALA A 161 -6.16 -18.00 -4.10
N SER A 162 -7.30 -17.29 -4.06
CA SER A 162 -8.52 -17.74 -4.75
C SER A 162 -8.36 -17.85 -6.27
N LEU A 163 -7.56 -16.97 -6.90
CA LEU A 163 -7.28 -17.04 -8.34
C LEU A 163 -6.38 -18.23 -8.69
N SER A 164 -5.43 -18.56 -7.81
CA SER A 164 -4.54 -19.70 -8.03
C SER A 164 -5.27 -21.05 -7.96
N GLU A 165 -6.33 -21.14 -7.15
CA GLU A 165 -7.16 -22.36 -7.02
C GLU A 165 -8.08 -22.58 -8.23
N THR A 166 -8.42 -21.52 -8.99
CA THR A 166 -9.28 -21.62 -10.19
C THR A 166 -8.57 -22.01 -11.48
N SER A 167 -7.26 -22.30 -11.43
CA SER A 167 -6.43 -22.58 -12.61
C SER A 167 -6.10 -24.06 -12.89
N PRO A 168 -7.07 -25.00 -12.83
CA PRO A 168 -6.99 -26.19 -13.67
C PRO A 168 -8.34 -26.45 -14.37
N LEU A 169 -8.43 -26.24 -15.71
CA LEU A 169 -9.38 -26.91 -16.64
C LEU A 169 -9.42 -26.33 -18.08
N ILE A 170 -8.31 -25.83 -18.64
CA ILE A 170 -8.22 -25.67 -20.12
C ILE A 170 -6.86 -26.16 -20.60
N ALA A 171 -6.72 -27.48 -20.64
CA ALA A 171 -5.77 -28.16 -21.49
C ALA A 171 -6.47 -29.42 -21.99
N ASP A 172 -7.19 -29.28 -23.11
CA ASP A 172 -7.55 -30.35 -24.04
C ASP A 172 -7.01 -29.94 -25.42
#